data_AF-A0A7J8X6T6-F1
#
_entry.id   AF-A0A7J8X6T6-F1
#
_cell.length_a   1.000
_cell.length_b   1.000
_cell.length_c   1.000
_cell.angle_alpha   90.00
_cell.angle_beta   90.00
_cell.angle_gamma   90.00
#
_symmetry.space_group_name_H-M   'P 1'
#
loop_
_entity.id
_entity.type
_entity.pdbx_description
1 polymer ?
#
loop_
_entity_poly.entity_id
_entity_poly.type
_entity_poly.pdbx_seq_one_letter_code
_entity_poly.pdbx_strand_id
1 'polypeptide(L)'
;MAADAAATASSSVTEEELTLTVKWSGKEYTVRVCGDDSVAELKRRICEVTNVLPQRQKLLYPKIGNKLSDDSLLLSQIPLKSSLKMTMIGTVEGDIIVDPVEAPEIIDDFELGQDEAVDIKDKEVNKQKLKRRIDQYK
;
A
#
# COMPACT_ATOMS: atom_id res chain seq x y z
N MET A 1 38.22 21.49 48.42
CA MET A 1 36.83 21.79 48.03
C MET A 1 36.39 20.68 47.09
N ALA A 2 35.39 19.91 47.54
CA ALA A 2 34.55 18.95 46.83
C ALA A 2 35.19 17.86 45.93
N ALA A 3 35.04 16.63 46.40
CA ALA A 3 34.95 15.42 45.59
C ALA A 3 33.58 15.36 44.90
N ASP A 4 33.55 14.80 43.69
CA ASP A 4 32.36 14.35 42.97
C ASP A 4 32.78 12.98 42.36
N ALA A 5 32.60 11.85 43.03
CA ALA A 5 31.39 11.16 43.47
C ALA A 5 30.52 10.65 42.31
N ALA A 6 30.74 9.36 42.00
CA ALA A 6 29.71 8.37 41.63
C ALA A 6 29.03 8.52 40.26
N ALA A 7 28.51 7.49 39.61
CA ALA A 7 28.64 6.04 39.63
C ALA A 7 27.77 5.57 38.44
N THR A 8 28.21 4.51 37.77
CA THR A 8 27.38 3.45 37.19
C THR A 8 26.03 3.79 36.54
N ALA A 9 25.95 3.56 35.22
CA ALA A 9 24.80 2.88 34.63
C ALA A 9 25.29 1.90 33.57
N SER A 10 25.79 0.75 34.04
CA SER A 10 25.77 -0.49 33.28
C SER A 10 24.32 -0.91 33.14
N SER A 11 23.69 -0.58 32.02
CA SER A 11 22.46 -1.24 31.59
C SER A 11 22.84 -2.32 30.58
N SER A 12 23.20 -3.48 31.11
CA SER A 12 23.05 -4.74 30.38
C SER A 12 21.54 -4.97 30.19
N VAL A 13 20.93 -4.19 29.31
CA VAL A 13 19.62 -4.52 28.77
C VAL A 13 19.90 -5.73 27.91
N THR A 14 19.30 -6.86 28.24
CA THR A 14 19.14 -7.94 27.28
C THR A 14 18.22 -7.38 26.20
N GLU A 15 18.79 -6.62 25.29
CA GLU A 15 18.12 -6.13 24.09
C GLU A 15 17.70 -7.38 23.34
N GLU A 16 16.40 -7.69 23.39
CA GLU A 16 15.85 -8.76 22.57
C GLU A 16 15.95 -8.31 21.11
N GLU A 17 17.12 -8.50 20.51
CA GLU A 17 17.38 -8.22 19.10
C GLU A 17 16.51 -9.15 18.26
N LEU A 18 15.52 -8.57 17.59
CA LEU A 18 14.66 -9.26 16.64
C LEU A 18 15.24 -9.09 15.24
N THR A 19 15.48 -10.21 14.56
CA THR A 19 15.82 -10.21 13.14
C THR A 19 14.54 -10.43 12.32
N LEU A 20 14.12 -9.40 11.58
CA LEU A 20 12.93 -9.43 10.74
C LEU A 20 13.34 -9.50 9.27
N THR A 21 12.70 -10.37 8.50
CA THR A 21 12.86 -10.45 7.05
C THR A 21 11.61 -9.91 6.38
N VAL A 22 11.76 -8.84 5.62
CA VAL A 22 10.70 -8.14 4.91
C VAL A 22 10.81 -8.44 3.43
N LYS A 23 9.77 -9.05 2.84
CA LYS A 23 9.68 -9.27 1.40
C LYS A 23 8.93 -8.12 0.74
N TRP A 24 9.60 -7.39 -0.15
CA TRP A 24 9.02 -6.29 -0.91
C TRP A 24 9.43 -6.37 -2.39
N SER A 25 8.46 -6.24 -3.29
CA SER A 25 8.66 -6.24 -4.75
C SER A 25 9.53 -7.41 -5.26
N GLY A 26 9.30 -8.61 -4.69
CA GLY A 26 10.06 -9.82 -5.03
C GLY A 26 11.44 -9.95 -4.38
N LYS A 27 11.94 -8.91 -3.70
CA LYS A 27 13.22 -8.90 -2.97
C LYS A 27 13.01 -9.14 -1.48
N GLU A 28 13.96 -9.82 -0.82
CA GLU A 28 13.98 -10.03 0.63
C GLU A 28 15.00 -9.09 1.27
N TYR A 29 14.57 -8.38 2.33
CA TYR A 29 15.38 -7.44 3.09
C TYR A 29 15.40 -7.84 4.56
N THR A 30 16.59 -8.03 5.12
CA THR A 30 16.78 -8.38 6.52
C THR A 30 17.05 -7.12 7.34
N VAL A 31 16.19 -6.84 8.31
CA VAL A 31 16.27 -5.70 9.20
C VAL A 31 16.40 -6.20 10.64
N ARG A 32 17.33 -5.62 11.41
CA ARG A 32 17.50 -5.88 12.84
C ARG A 32 16.91 -4.71 13.63
N VAL A 33 16.09 -5.03 14.62
CA VAL A 33 15.42 -4.07 15.50
C VAL A 33 15.36 -4.63 16.92
N CYS A 34 15.24 -3.78 17.93
CA CYS A 34 15.06 -4.19 19.31
C CYS A 34 13.56 -4.36 19.65
N GLY A 35 13.25 -5.21 20.61
CA GLY A 35 11.87 -5.40 21.10
C GLY A 35 11.27 -4.13 21.73
N ASP A 36 12.12 -3.26 22.25
CA ASP A 36 11.74 -1.95 22.83
C ASP A 36 11.51 -0.86 21.79
N ASP A 37 11.81 -1.12 20.51
CA ASP A 37 11.54 -0.17 19.44
C ASP A 37 10.04 -0.09 19.13
N SER A 38 9.61 1.06 18.62
CA SER A 38 8.27 1.25 18.10
C SER A 38 8.14 0.74 16.66
N VAL A 39 6.91 0.49 16.22
CA VAL A 39 6.60 0.19 14.82
C VAL A 39 7.08 1.33 13.89
N ALA A 40 7.07 2.58 14.36
CA ALA A 40 7.59 3.72 13.61
C ALA A 40 9.09 3.55 13.28
N GLU A 41 9.89 3.07 14.24
CA GLU A 41 11.32 2.84 14.08
C GLU A 41 11.60 1.73 13.06
N LEU A 42 10.83 0.64 13.13
CA LEU A 42 10.87 -0.43 12.14
C LEU A 42 10.57 0.08 10.73
N LYS A 43 9.50 0.88 10.56
CA LYS A 43 9.14 1.49 9.28
C LYS A 43 10.22 2.44 8.78
N ARG A 44 10.85 3.22 9.66
CA ARG A 44 12.00 4.09 9.30
C ARG A 44 13.16 3.25 8.78
N ARG A 45 13.51 2.16 9.47
CA ARG A 45 14.60 1.29 9.07
C ARG A 45 14.33 0.59 7.74
N ILE A 46 13.08 0.20 7.49
CA ILE A 46 12.65 -0.33 6.19
C ILE A 46 12.70 0.77 5.11
N CYS A 47 12.37 2.01 5.43
CA CYS A 47 12.45 3.15 4.51
C CYS A 47 13.90 3.38 4.05
N GLU A 48 14.87 3.28 4.95
CA GLU A 48 16.29 3.45 4.59
C GLU A 48 16.79 2.38 3.60
N VAL A 49 16.21 1.17 3.65
CA VAL A 49 16.61 0.05 2.79
C VAL A 49 15.81 0.00 1.48
N THR A 50 14.52 0.33 1.52
CA THR A 50 13.59 0.20 0.38
C THR A 50 13.28 1.53 -0.31
N ASN A 51 13.65 2.66 0.29
CA ASN A 51 13.29 4.02 -0.10
C ASN A 51 11.76 4.29 -0.15
N VAL A 52 10.95 3.40 0.43
CA VAL A 52 9.50 3.57 0.55
C VAL A 52 9.19 4.37 1.81
N LEU A 53 8.41 5.44 1.72
CA LEU A 53 8.03 6.24 2.90
C LEU A 53 7.27 5.42 3.96
N PRO A 54 7.50 5.65 5.27
CA PRO A 54 6.79 4.96 6.36
C PRO A 54 5.26 5.00 6.24
N GLN A 55 4.71 6.12 5.75
CA GLN A 55 3.26 6.31 5.53
C GLN A 55 2.69 5.40 4.42
N ARG A 56 3.52 4.99 3.47
CA ARG A 56 3.14 4.14 2.32
C ARG A 56 3.56 2.68 2.49
N GLN A 57 4.16 2.32 3.62
CA GLN A 57 4.54 0.94 3.93
C GLN A 57 3.40 0.25 4.67
N LYS A 58 2.80 -0.75 4.03
CA LYS A 58 1.83 -1.65 4.65
C LYS A 58 2.52 -2.98 4.94
N LEU A 59 2.80 -3.23 6.21
CA LEU A 59 3.38 -4.49 6.68
C LEU A 59 2.27 -5.52 6.89
N LEU A 60 2.37 -6.64 6.19
CA LEU A 60 1.43 -7.75 6.28
C LEU A 60 2.12 -8.96 6.92
N TYR A 61 1.56 -9.40 8.04
CA TYR A 61 1.92 -10.68 8.65
C TYR A 61 0.65 -11.43 9.10
N PRO A 62 0.45 -12.70 8.68
CA PRO A 62 -0.81 -13.43 8.92
C PRO A 62 -1.26 -13.50 10.39
N LYS A 63 -0.33 -13.51 11.35
CA LYS A 63 -0.70 -13.61 12.78
C LYS A 63 -0.92 -12.27 13.47
N ILE A 64 -0.47 -11.17 12.87
CA ILE A 64 -0.42 -9.85 13.50
C ILE A 64 -1.32 -8.85 12.77
N GLY A 65 -1.68 -9.13 11.50
CA GLY A 65 -2.65 -8.37 10.73
C GLY A 65 -2.34 -6.88 10.72
N ASN A 66 -3.34 -6.06 11.09
CA ASN A 66 -3.27 -4.61 11.09
C ASN A 66 -2.54 -3.98 12.29
N LYS A 67 -2.08 -4.75 13.29
CA LYS A 67 -1.39 -4.18 14.46
C LYS A 67 -0.08 -3.45 14.10
N LEU A 68 0.54 -3.81 12.98
CA LEU A 68 1.74 -3.16 12.43
C LEU A 68 1.43 -1.83 11.70
N SER A 69 0.16 -1.40 11.68
CA SER A 69 -0.21 -0.11 11.12
C SER A 69 -0.05 1.00 12.14
N ASP A 70 -0.11 0.67 13.43
CA ASP A 70 -0.06 1.63 14.53
C ASP A 70 1.38 1.97 14.90
N ASP A 71 1.77 3.23 14.69
CA ASP A 71 3.14 3.71 14.86
C ASP A 71 3.54 3.84 16.35
N SER A 72 2.57 3.93 17.25
CA SER A 72 2.82 4.08 18.69
C SER A 72 3.00 2.74 19.40
N LEU A 73 2.71 1.62 18.73
CA LEU A 73 2.80 0.29 19.30
C LEU A 73 4.27 -0.14 19.39
N LEU A 74 4.66 -0.70 20.53
CA LEU A 74 5.97 -1.31 20.73
C LEU A 74 6.02 -2.68 20.06
N LEU A 75 7.19 -3.05 19.51
CA LEU A 75 7.38 -4.38 18.91
C LEU A 75 7.23 -5.50 19.95
N SER A 76 7.59 -5.26 21.22
CA SER A 76 7.42 -6.19 22.34
C SER A 76 5.96 -6.54 22.65
N GLN A 77 5.01 -5.63 22.38
CA GLN A 77 3.58 -5.87 22.57
C GLN A 77 2.96 -6.71 21.46
N ILE A 78 3.72 -6.91 20.38
CA ILE A 78 3.33 -7.71 19.25
C ILE A 78 3.99 -9.08 19.39
N PRO A 79 3.27 -10.19 19.19
CA PRO A 79 3.85 -11.54 19.26
C PRO A 79 4.73 -11.84 18.03
N LEU A 80 5.83 -11.09 17.89
CA LEU A 80 6.85 -11.23 16.86
C LEU A 80 7.84 -12.32 17.28
N LYS A 81 8.20 -13.21 16.34
CA LYS A 81 9.29 -14.17 16.55
C LYS A 81 10.59 -13.55 16.05
N SER A 82 11.71 -13.91 16.67
CA SER A 82 13.07 -13.41 16.39
C SER A 82 13.60 -13.68 14.96
N SER A 83 12.83 -14.35 14.11
CA SER A 83 13.17 -14.71 12.72
C SER A 83 11.93 -14.69 11.82
N LEU A 84 11.18 -13.59 11.86
CA LEU A 84 9.89 -13.50 11.15
C LEU A 84 10.06 -13.10 9.69
N LYS A 85 9.38 -13.83 8.79
CA LYS A 85 9.16 -13.38 7.41
C LYS A 85 7.81 -12.68 7.28
N MET A 86 7.82 -11.41 6.88
CA MET A 86 6.63 -10.61 6.61
C MET A 86 6.68 -10.04 5.19
N THR A 87 5.52 -9.73 4.63
CA THR A 87 5.43 -9.11 3.30
C THR A 87 5.13 -7.63 3.48
N MET A 88 5.88 -6.77 2.83
CA MET A 88 5.59 -5.33 2.79
C MET A 88 5.01 -4.99 1.42
N ILE A 89 3.94 -4.20 1.44
CA ILE A 89 3.34 -3.59 0.26
C ILE A 89 3.57 -2.09 0.38
N GLY A 90 4.16 -1.48 -0.63
CA GLY A 90 4.36 -0.04 -0.70
C GLY A 90 5.00 0.34 -2.03
N THR A 91 4.77 1.57 -2.44
CA THR A 91 5.30 2.12 -3.71
C THR A 91 6.23 3.28 -3.37
N VAL A 92 7.40 3.31 -3.99
CA VAL A 92 8.32 4.46 -3.89
C VAL A 92 7.75 5.63 -4.70
N GLU A 93 8.02 6.88 -4.29
CA GLU A 93 7.50 8.04 -5.01
C GLU A 93 8.04 8.15 -6.45
N GLY A 94 9.26 7.66 -6.69
CA GLY A 94 9.87 7.67 -8.03
C GLY A 94 9.28 6.68 -9.03
N ASP A 95 8.47 5.72 -8.58
CA ASP A 95 7.81 4.70 -9.42
C ASP A 95 6.29 4.97 -9.51
N ILE A 96 5.83 6.12 -9.00
CA ILE A 96 4.49 6.60 -9.29
C ILE A 96 4.50 6.94 -10.78
N ILE A 97 3.98 6.02 -11.59
CA ILE A 97 3.48 6.35 -12.92
C ILE A 97 2.38 7.37 -12.67
N VAL A 98 2.76 8.64 -12.77
CA VAL A 98 1.82 9.74 -12.88
C VAL A 98 1.16 9.52 -14.24
N ASP A 99 -0.11 9.15 -14.23
CA ASP A 99 -0.92 9.19 -15.44
C ASP A 99 -0.70 10.57 -16.07
N PRO A 100 -0.28 10.65 -17.34
CA PRO A 100 -0.08 11.93 -17.99
C PRO A 100 -1.36 12.75 -17.83
N VAL A 101 -1.23 13.93 -17.21
CA VAL A 101 -2.36 14.83 -16.89
C VAL A 101 -3.13 15.25 -18.15
N GLU A 102 -2.47 15.16 -19.30
CA GLU A 102 -3.08 15.30 -20.61
C GLU A 102 -3.03 13.94 -21.31
N ALA A 103 -4.06 13.13 -21.09
CA ALA A 103 -4.37 12.06 -22.02
C ALA A 103 -4.55 12.72 -23.40
N PRO A 104 -3.83 12.29 -24.46
CA PRO A 104 -4.04 12.85 -25.78
C PRO A 104 -5.52 12.68 -26.16
N GLU A 105 -6.09 13.68 -26.82
CA GLU A 105 -7.46 13.63 -27.33
C GLU A 105 -7.57 12.42 -28.27
N ILE A 106 -8.13 11.32 -27.76
CA ILE A 106 -8.31 10.09 -28.52
C ILE A 106 -9.43 10.37 -29.51
N ILE A 107 -9.06 10.71 -30.74
CA ILE A 107 -10.00 10.87 -31.84
C ILE A 107 -10.45 9.45 -32.23
N ASP A 108 -11.75 9.21 -32.16
CA ASP A 108 -12.32 7.92 -32.55
C ASP A 108 -12.33 7.79 -34.08
N ASP A 109 -11.44 6.96 -34.61
CA ASP A 109 -11.35 6.65 -36.05
C ASP A 109 -12.64 6.03 -36.63
N PHE A 110 -13.62 5.66 -35.78
CA PHE A 110 -14.95 5.22 -36.20
C PHE A 110 -15.98 6.36 -36.38
N GLU A 111 -15.68 7.61 -36.04
CA GLU A 111 -16.57 8.77 -36.31
C GLU A 111 -16.45 9.27 -37.75
N LEU A 112 -16.26 8.35 -38.70
CA LEU A 112 -16.27 8.65 -40.12
C LEU A 112 -17.72 8.91 -40.59
N GLY A 113 -18.15 10.17 -40.49
CA GLY A 113 -19.20 10.76 -41.34
C GLY A 113 -20.61 10.18 -41.20
N GLN A 114 -21.20 10.22 -40.00
CA GLN A 114 -22.65 10.05 -39.84
C GLN A 114 -23.41 11.38 -40.06
N ASP A 115 -23.23 12.03 -41.21
CA ASP A 115 -24.09 13.15 -41.60
C ASP A 115 -25.41 12.66 -42.25
N GLU A 116 -25.52 11.36 -42.59
CA GLU A 116 -26.71 10.78 -43.24
C GLU A 116 -27.20 9.46 -42.62
N ALA A 117 -27.06 9.27 -41.30
CA ALA A 117 -27.68 8.13 -40.61
C ALA A 117 -28.86 8.62 -39.75
N VAL A 118 -30.08 8.36 -40.22
CA VAL A 118 -31.30 8.51 -39.41
C VAL A 118 -31.05 7.88 -38.04
N ASP A 119 -31.16 8.67 -36.96
CA ASP A 119 -30.88 8.24 -35.59
C ASP A 119 -31.53 6.88 -35.34
N ILE A 120 -30.79 5.93 -34.74
CA ILE A 120 -31.23 4.54 -34.56
C ILE A 120 -32.60 4.47 -33.87
N LYS A 121 -32.97 5.49 -33.07
CA LYS A 121 -34.27 5.64 -32.43
C LYS A 121 -35.43 5.79 -33.43
N ASP A 122 -35.19 6.41 -34.58
CA ASP A 122 -36.22 6.72 -35.58
C ASP A 122 -36.43 5.63 -36.62
N LYS A 123 -35.55 4.63 -36.66
CA LYS A 123 -35.69 3.46 -37.52
C LYS A 123 -37.01 2.75 -37.24
N GLU A 124 -37.86 2.63 -38.26
CA GLU A 124 -39.22 2.11 -38.14
C GLU A 124 -39.28 0.70 -37.54
N VAL A 125 -38.27 -0.13 -37.83
CA VAL A 125 -38.09 -1.46 -37.23
C VAL A 125 -38.01 -1.40 -35.70
N ASN A 126 -37.32 -0.39 -35.15
CA ASN A 126 -37.15 -0.24 -33.70
C ASN A 126 -38.44 0.28 -33.05
N LYS A 127 -39.14 1.20 -33.70
CA LYS A 127 -40.48 1.68 -33.29
C LYS A 127 -41.50 0.54 -33.24
N GLN A 128 -41.51 -0.34 -34.23
CA GLN A 128 -42.40 -1.52 -34.23
C GLN A 128 -42.07 -2.52 -33.12
N LYS A 129 -40.79 -2.76 -32.83
CA LYS A 129 -40.37 -3.60 -31.71
C LYS A 129 -40.81 -3.02 -30.36
N LEU A 130 -40.68 -1.70 -30.18
CA LEU A 130 -41.16 -1.01 -28.98
C LEU A 130 -42.68 -1.13 -28.84
N LYS A 131 -43.45 -0.88 -29.91
CA LYS A 131 -44.91 -1.04 -29.89
C LYS A 131 -45.33 -2.46 -29.49
N ARG A 132 -44.67 -3.49 -30.06
CA ARG A 132 -44.93 -4.89 -29.68
C ARG A 132 -44.65 -5.17 -28.20
N ARG A 133 -43.59 -4.59 -27.63
CA ARG A 133 -43.28 -4.75 -26.20
C ARG A 133 -44.27 -4.03 -25.31
N ILE A 134 -44.71 -2.82 -25.69
CA ILE A 134 -45.72 -2.05 -24.94
C ILE A 134 -47.04 -2.81 -24.90
N ASP A 135 -47.44 -3.43 -26.03
CA ASP A 135 -48.69 -4.18 -26.13
C ASP A 135 -48.68 -5.50 -25.32
N GLN A 136 -47.50 -6.12 -25.21
CA GLN A 136 -47.30 -7.37 -24.45
C GLN A 136 -47.10 -7.14 -22.94
N TYR A 137 -46.81 -5.92 -22.51
CA TYR A 137 -46.61 -5.60 -21.10
C TYR A 137 -47.95 -5.15 -20.49
N LYS A 138 -48.59 -6.05 -19.72
CA LYS A 138 -49.81 -5.78 -18.97
C LYS A 138 -49.61 -6.16 -17.50
#